data_AF-Q5BTF1-F1
#
_entry.id   AF-Q5BTF1-F1
#
_cell.length_a   1.000
_cell.length_b   1.000
_cell.length_c   1.000
_cell.angle_alpha   90.00
_cell.angle_beta   90.00
_cell.angle_gamma   90.00
#
_symmetry.space_group_name_H-M   'P 1'
#
loop_
_entity.id
_entity.type
_entity.pdbx_description
1 polymer ?
#
loop_
_entity_poly.entity_id
_entity_poly.type
_entity_poly.pdbx_seq_one_letter_code
_entity_poly.pdbx_strand_id
1 'polypeptide(L)'
;AQFESELFNDFGKLLGSKRVRCTAYHPQANGMVERFHRQLKAALISNLNPNQWTELLPLVMLVIRIAVKTDSQCSAAELVFVTTLRLPGTYADQQLDQMSKLKPITTREQ
;
A
#
# COMPACT_ATOMS: atom_id res chain seq x y z
N ALA A 1 24.67 -12.66 -0.03
CA ALA A 1 25.89 -11.83 -0.19
C ALA A 1 25.58 -10.35 -0.49
N GLN A 2 24.53 -10.01 -1.24
CA GLN A 2 24.30 -8.63 -1.72
C GLN A 2 24.25 -7.55 -0.62
N PHE A 3 23.48 -7.76 0.45
CA PHE A 3 23.40 -6.82 1.60
C PHE A 3 24.62 -6.86 2.53
N GLU A 4 25.53 -7.81 2.35
CA GLU A 4 26.78 -7.94 3.12
C GLU A 4 28.01 -7.43 2.34
N SER A 5 27.84 -7.08 1.07
CA SER A 5 28.92 -6.56 0.23
C SER A 5 29.51 -5.24 0.76
N GLU A 6 30.78 -5.00 0.43
CA GLU A 6 31.47 -3.75 0.77
C GLU A 6 30.79 -2.55 0.11
N LEU A 7 30.40 -2.67 -1.15
CA LEU A 7 29.63 -1.65 -1.88
C LEU A 7 28.35 -1.24 -1.11
N PHE A 8 27.58 -2.20 -0.60
CA PHE A 8 26.36 -1.90 0.15
C PHE A 8 26.68 -1.25 1.51
N ASN A 9 27.79 -1.63 2.13
CA ASN A 9 28.25 -1.02 3.38
C ASN A 9 28.63 0.44 3.18
N ASP A 10 29.39 0.75 2.13
CA ASP A 10 29.82 2.11 1.83
C ASP A 10 28.65 3.00 1.39
N PHE A 11 27.71 2.46 0.63
CA PHE A 11 26.45 3.12 0.34
C PHE A 11 25.64 3.44 1.61
N GLY A 12 25.55 2.48 2.55
CA GLY A 12 24.90 2.70 3.84
C GLY A 12 25.57 3.81 4.66
N LYS A 13 26.91 3.84 4.71
CA LYS A 13 27.66 4.93 5.37
C LYS A 13 27.41 6.28 4.72
N LEU A 14 27.39 6.33 3.38
CA LEU A 14 27.11 7.56 2.63
C LEU A 14 25.74 8.14 2.98
N LEU A 15 24.72 7.29 3.14
CA LEU A 15 23.37 7.68 3.54
C LEU A 15 23.20 7.89 5.06
N GLY A 16 24.27 7.74 5.87
CA GLY A 16 24.19 7.79 7.34
C GLY A 16 23.36 6.68 7.95
N SER A 17 23.13 5.58 7.23
CA SER A 17 22.26 4.48 7.63
C SER A 17 23.02 3.42 8.43
N LYS A 18 22.50 3.06 9.60
CA LYS A 18 23.03 1.97 10.41
C LYS A 18 22.47 0.62 9.95
N ARG A 19 23.33 -0.27 9.44
CA ARG A 19 22.94 -1.63 9.10
C ARG A 19 22.70 -2.47 10.36
N VAL A 20 21.53 -3.11 10.45
CA VAL A 20 21.21 -4.11 11.47
C VAL A 20 21.24 -5.49 10.83
N ARG A 21 22.04 -6.41 11.38
CA ARG A 21 22.15 -7.78 10.87
C ARG A 21 21.18 -8.69 11.61
N CYS A 22 20.49 -9.55 10.88
CA CYS A 22 19.78 -10.69 11.45
C CYS A 22 20.77 -11.85 11.64
N THR A 23 20.67 -12.59 12.74
CA THR A 23 21.47 -13.81 12.92
C THR A 23 21.05 -14.87 11.91
N ALA A 24 22.00 -15.71 11.50
CA ALA A 24 21.70 -16.83 10.62
C ALA A 24 20.63 -17.73 11.27
N TYR A 25 19.75 -18.31 10.44
CA TYR A 25 18.67 -19.20 10.86
C TYR A 25 17.64 -18.59 11.84
N HIS A 26 17.56 -17.25 11.93
CA HIS A 26 16.56 -16.55 12.76
C HIS A 26 15.62 -15.68 11.89
N PRO A 27 14.72 -16.31 11.11
CA PRO A 27 13.84 -15.60 10.17
C PRO A 27 12.86 -14.65 10.87
N GLN A 28 12.58 -14.87 12.17
CA GLN A 28 11.67 -14.00 12.93
C GLN A 28 12.12 -12.54 12.95
N ALA A 29 13.44 -12.28 12.91
CA ALA A 29 13.97 -10.91 12.87
C ALA A 29 13.54 -10.12 11.61
N ASN A 30 13.18 -10.82 10.53
CA ASN A 30 12.66 -10.21 9.29
C ASN A 30 11.15 -10.44 9.09
N GLY A 31 10.45 -10.96 10.11
CA GLY A 31 9.07 -11.43 9.97
C GLY A 31 8.07 -10.36 9.51
N MET A 32 8.33 -9.07 9.76
CA MET A 32 7.48 -7.99 9.25
C MET A 32 7.61 -7.81 7.73
N VAL A 33 8.84 -7.83 7.21
CA VAL A 33 9.12 -7.72 5.78
C VAL A 33 8.61 -8.96 5.05
N GLU A 34 8.79 -10.14 5.63
CA GLU A 34 8.29 -11.40 5.05
C GLU A 34 6.76 -11.44 4.97
N ARG A 35 6.06 -11.00 6.03
CA ARG A 35 4.60 -10.88 6.04
C ARG A 35 4.11 -9.89 4.97
N PHE A 36 4.76 -8.74 4.86
CA PHE A 36 4.47 -7.77 3.81
C PHE A 36 4.68 -8.37 2.41
N HIS A 37 5.80 -9.05 2.17
CA HIS A 37 6.08 -9.72 0.89
C HIS A 37 5.04 -10.78 0.55
N ARG A 38 4.53 -11.53 1.53
CA ARG A 38 3.47 -12.52 1.30
C ARG A 38 2.18 -11.86 0.83
N GLN A 39 1.78 -10.75 1.45
CA GLN A 39 0.61 -9.98 1.01
C GLN A 39 0.81 -9.38 -0.39
N LEU A 40 1.97 -8.77 -0.64
CA LEU A 40 2.32 -8.19 -1.93
C LEU A 40 2.26 -9.23 -3.06
N LYS A 41 2.88 -10.40 -2.86
CA LYS A 41 2.87 -11.47 -3.85
C LYS A 41 1.46 -12.00 -4.08
N ALA A 42 0.66 -12.22 -3.03
CA ALA A 42 -0.71 -12.68 -3.17
C ALA A 42 -1.57 -11.72 -4.03
N ALA A 43 -1.46 -10.42 -3.79
CA ALA A 43 -2.18 -9.40 -4.56
C ALA A 43 -1.71 -9.30 -6.02
N LEU A 44 -0.42 -9.50 -6.30
CA LEU A 44 0.09 -9.52 -7.67
C LEU A 44 -0.33 -10.78 -8.43
N ILE A 45 -0.32 -11.95 -7.76
CA ILE A 45 -0.69 -13.24 -8.37
C ILE A 45 -2.20 -13.32 -8.63
N SER A 46 -3.03 -12.64 -7.85
CA SER A 46 -4.48 -12.59 -8.11
C SER A 46 -4.87 -11.86 -9.40
N ASN A 47 -3.91 -11.23 -10.10
CA ASN A 47 -4.18 -10.58 -11.37
C ASN A 47 -4.31 -11.59 -12.53
N LEU A 48 -5.18 -11.27 -13.49
CA LEU A 48 -5.44 -12.07 -14.68
C LEU A 48 -4.22 -12.17 -15.63
N ASN A 49 -3.38 -11.12 -15.65
CA ASN A 49 -2.18 -11.03 -16.49
C ASN A 49 -0.89 -11.03 -15.64
N PRO A 50 -0.32 -12.19 -15.30
CA PRO A 50 0.88 -12.26 -14.44
C PRO A 50 2.12 -11.59 -15.06
N ASN A 51 2.18 -11.44 -16.38
CA ASN A 51 3.32 -10.82 -17.08
C ASN A 51 3.37 -9.29 -16.96
N GLN A 52 2.28 -8.64 -16.52
CA GLN A 52 2.18 -7.18 -16.37
C GLN A 52 2.28 -6.72 -14.90
N TRP A 53 2.90 -7.54 -14.05
CA TRP A 53 2.99 -7.26 -12.61
C TRP A 53 3.70 -5.94 -12.29
N THR A 54 4.63 -5.48 -13.13
CA THR A 54 5.33 -4.20 -12.98
C THR A 54 4.42 -2.99 -13.16
N GLU A 55 3.49 -3.07 -14.12
CA GLU A 55 2.50 -2.01 -14.38
C GLU A 55 1.48 -1.91 -13.24
N LEU A 56 1.14 -3.04 -12.62
CA LEU A 56 0.20 -3.11 -11.50
C LEU A 56 0.83 -2.85 -10.13
N LEU A 57 2.16 -2.94 -10.04
CA LEU A 57 2.88 -2.78 -8.79
C LEU A 57 2.54 -1.45 -8.05
N PRO A 58 2.46 -0.28 -8.72
CA PRO A 58 2.06 0.95 -8.05
C PRO A 58 0.65 0.88 -7.45
N LEU A 59 -0.30 0.29 -8.17
CA LEU A 59 -1.69 0.13 -7.72
C LEU A 59 -1.79 -0.82 -6.52
N VAL A 60 -1.12 -1.98 -6.60
CA VAL A 60 -1.09 -2.94 -5.49
C VAL A 60 -0.44 -2.33 -4.25
N MET A 61 0.66 -1.59 -4.42
CA MET A 61 1.30 -0.90 -3.31
C MET A 61 0.40 0.19 -2.70
N LEU A 62 -0.38 0.90 -3.52
CA LEU A 62 -1.36 1.88 -3.03
C LEU A 62 -2.41 1.20 -2.16
N VAL A 63 -3.03 0.13 -2.66
CA VAL A 63 -4.06 -0.64 -1.94
C VAL A 63 -3.53 -1.15 -0.59
N ILE A 64 -2.31 -1.70 -0.55
CA ILE A 64 -1.71 -2.19 0.70
C ILE A 64 -1.46 -1.03 1.69
N ARG A 65 -1.12 0.17 1.22
CA ARG A 65 -0.85 1.32 2.09
C ARG A 65 -2.11 1.94 2.69
N ILE A 66 -3.22 1.95 1.96
CA ILE A 66 -4.50 2.51 2.42
C ILE A 66 -5.35 1.51 3.20
N ALA A 67 -5.08 0.20 3.06
CA ALA A 67 -5.82 -0.82 3.78
C ALA A 67 -5.59 -0.68 5.29
N VAL A 68 -6.69 -0.57 6.04
CA VAL A 68 -6.67 -0.56 7.50
C VAL A 68 -6.24 -1.94 7.99
N LYS A 69 -5.18 -1.98 8.80
CA LYS A 69 -4.73 -3.22 9.43
C LYS A 69 -5.52 -3.46 10.71
N THR A 70 -6.08 -4.65 10.86
CA THR A 70 -6.89 -5.04 12.03
C THR A 70 -6.13 -4.91 13.35
N ASP A 71 -4.83 -5.21 13.36
CA ASP A 71 -4.00 -5.15 14.56
C ASP A 71 -3.77 -3.71 15.05
N SER A 72 -3.63 -2.76 14.12
CA SER A 72 -3.31 -1.35 14.43
C SER A 72 -4.50 -0.40 14.34
N GLN A 73 -5.65 -0.87 13.82
CA GLN A 73 -6.86 -0.06 13.55
C GLN A 73 -6.59 1.20 12.70
N CYS A 74 -5.44 1.26 12.02
CA CYS A 74 -4.98 2.36 11.18
C CYS A 74 -4.32 1.79 9.92
N SER A 75 -4.35 2.55 8.83
CA SER A 75 -3.60 2.25 7.61
C SER A 75 -2.16 2.79 7.67
N ALA A 76 -1.27 2.26 6.82
CA ALA A 76 0.11 2.75 6.75
C ALA A 76 0.18 4.19 6.20
N ALA A 77 -0.71 4.55 5.29
CA ALA A 77 -0.82 5.91 4.76
C ALA A 77 -1.23 6.91 5.86
N GLU A 78 -2.19 6.55 6.70
CA GLU A 78 -2.62 7.39 7.83
C GLU A 78 -1.50 7.59 8.85
N LEU A 79 -0.72 6.54 9.15
CA LEU A 79 0.40 6.66 10.09
C LEU A 79 1.52 7.59 9.57
N VAL A 80 1.69 7.70 8.25
CA VAL A 80 2.74 8.54 7.64
C VAL A 80 2.26 9.96 7.41
N PHE A 81 1.05 10.13 6.89
CA PHE A 81 0.51 11.44 6.50
C PHE A 81 -0.39 12.07 7.56
N VAL A 82 -0.70 11.35 8.63
CA VAL A 82 -1.61 11.78 9.71
C VAL A 82 -3.00 12.13 9.18
N THR A 83 -3.35 11.63 8.00
CA THR A 83 -4.60 11.91 7.28
C THR A 83 -5.00 10.72 6.43
N THR A 84 -6.31 10.54 6.23
CA THR A 84 -6.85 9.51 5.34
C THR A 84 -6.69 9.97 3.89
N LEU A 85 -6.06 9.13 3.06
CA LEU A 85 -5.81 9.43 1.65
C LEU A 85 -7.12 9.39 0.84
N ARG A 86 -7.44 10.44 0.10
CA ARG A 86 -8.58 10.46 -0.83
C ARG A 86 -8.23 9.85 -2.18
N LEU A 87 -9.00 8.85 -2.61
CA LEU A 87 -8.85 8.20 -3.90
C LEU A 87 -9.79 8.81 -4.94
N PRO A 88 -9.44 8.77 -6.24
CA PRO A 88 -10.36 9.18 -7.31
C PRO A 88 -11.77 8.57 -7.21
N GLY A 89 -11.86 7.28 -6.84
CA GLY A 89 -13.15 6.59 -6.65
C GLY A 89 -14.00 7.16 -5.51
N THR A 90 -13.38 7.65 -4.43
CA THR A 90 -14.11 8.25 -3.29
C THR A 90 -14.84 9.54 -3.66
N TYR A 91 -14.38 10.25 -4.70
CA TYR A 91 -15.09 11.43 -5.21
C TYR A 91 -16.38 11.03 -5.93
N ALA A 92 -16.37 9.94 -6.69
CA ALA A 92 -17.54 9.46 -7.41
C ALA A 92 -18.66 9.02 -6.44
N ASP A 93 -18.30 8.31 -5.36
CA ASP A 93 -19.25 7.90 -4.32
C ASP A 93 -19.88 9.11 -3.60
N GLN A 94 -19.07 10.15 -3.32
CA GLN A 94 -19.57 11.40 -2.73
C GLN A 94 -20.51 12.17 -3.67
N GLN A 95 -20.27 12.14 -4.98
CA GLN A 95 -21.16 12.73 -5.97
C GLN A 95 -22.48 11.96 -6.07
N LEU A 96 -22.43 10.63 -6.11
CA LEU A 96 -23.64 9.79 -6.14
C LEU A 96 -24.50 10.00 -4.89
N ASP A 97 -23.88 10.10 -3.72
CA ASP A 97 -24.56 10.34 -2.45
C ASP A 97 -25.11 11.77 -2.32
N GLN A 98 -24.55 12.74 -3.06
CA GLN A 98 -25.11 14.09 -3.19
C GLN A 98 -26.26 14.14 -4.20
N MET A 99 -26.14 13.41 -5.31
CA MET A 99 -27.16 13.32 -6.35
C MET A 99 -28.41 12.57 -5.86
N SER A 100 -28.26 11.56 -4.99
CA SER A 100 -29.38 10.86 -4.35
C SER A 100 -30.14 11.74 -3.35
N LYS A 101 -29.52 12.79 -2.81
CA LYS A 101 -30.13 13.75 -1.88
C LYS A 101 -30.87 14.89 -2.60
N LEU A 102 -30.74 15.02 -3.91
CA LEU A 102 -31.52 15.97 -4.71
C LEU A 102 -32.95 15.43 -4.88
N LYS A 103 -33.95 16.23 -4.49
CA LYS A 103 -35.36 15.87 -4.75
C LYS A 103 -35.56 15.68 -6.27
N PRO A 104 -36.26 14.62 -6.71
CA PRO A 104 -36.56 14.44 -8.11
C PRO A 104 -37.33 15.66 -8.63
N ILE A 105 -36.85 16.22 -9.75
CA ILE A 105 -37.53 17.30 -10.45
C ILE A 105 -38.85 16.70 -10.95
N THR A 106 -39.94 16.97 -10.25
CA THR A 106 -41.29 16.68 -10.76
C THR A 106 -41.50 17.62 -11.94
N THR A 107 -41.29 17.11 -13.15
CA THR A 107 -41.77 17.73 -14.38
C THR A 107 -43.30 17.79 -14.26
N ARG A 108 -43.82 18.96 -13.90
CA ARG A 108 -45.24 19.26 -14.07
C ARG A 108 -45.48 19.33 -15.57
N GLU A 109 -46.25 18.38 -16.08
CA GLU A 109 -46.85 18.46 -17.40
C GLU A 109 -47.68 19.76 -17.48
N GLN A 110 -47.36 20.59 -18.46
CA GLN A 110 -48.26 21.57 -19.09
C GLN A 110 -48.00 21.54 -20.59
#